data_AF-A0A1M7U0D6-F1
#
_entry.id   AF-A0A1M7U0D6-F1
#
_cell.length_a   1.000
_cell.length_b   1.000
_cell.length_c   1.000
_cell.angle_alpha   90.00
_cell.angle_beta   90.00
_cell.angle_gamma   90.00
#
_symmetry.space_group_name_H-M   'P 1'
#
loop_
_entity.id
_entity.type
_entity.pdbx_description
1 polymer ?
#
loop_
_entity_poly.entity_id
_entity_poly.type
_entity_poly.pdbx_seq_one_letter_code
_entity_poly.pdbx_strand_id
1 'polypeptide(L)' 'MCDRCERLDEKIGHYKKVISAMTDQLTIERISALVLEMQTQKASLHPERPGGPAR' A
#
# COMPACT_ATOMS: atom_id res chain seq x y z
N MET A 1 -5.64 11.58 -7.90
CA MET A 1 -5.87 10.63 -6.79
C MET A 1 -7.33 10.73 -6.47
N CYS A 2 -8.06 9.62 -6.47
CA CYS A 2 -9.45 9.61 -6.00
C CYS A 2 -9.51 9.38 -4.48
N ASP A 3 -10.66 9.66 -3.86
CA ASP A 3 -10.93 9.40 -2.44
C ASP A 3 -10.53 7.99 -1.99
N ARG A 4 -10.70 6.99 -2.87
CA ARG A 4 -10.36 5.61 -2.57
C ARG A 4 -8.85 5.38 -2.49
N CYS A 5 -8.06 6.06 -3.31
CA CYS A 5 -6.60 6.05 -3.21
C CYS A 5 -6.14 6.75 -1.94
N GLU A 6 -6.75 7.87 -1.58
CA GLU A 6 -6.40 8.62 -0.37
C GLU A 6 -6.64 7.78 0.90
N ARG A 7 -7.79 7.11 0.99
CA ARG A 7 -8.07 6.19 2.11
C ARG A 7 -7.11 5.00 2.17
N LEU A 8 -6.65 4.50 1.02
CA LEU A 8 -5.63 3.45 0.97
C LEU A 8 -4.27 3.97 1.42
N ASP A 9 -3.88 5.17 1.01
CA ASP A 9 -2.63 5.82 1.44
C ASP A 9 -2.61 6.09 2.95
N GLU A 10 -3.73 6.57 3.51
CA GLU A 10 -3.87 6.76 4.96
C GLU A 10 -3.69 5.43 5.72
N LYS A 11 -4.33 4.36 5.26
CA LYS A 11 -4.19 3.03 5.85
C LYS A 11 -2.76 2.49 5.72
N ILE A 12 -2.13 2.62 4.55
CA ILE A 12 -0.74 2.24 4.33
C ILE A 12 0.19 3.01 5.27
N GLY A 13 -0.02 4.32 5.41
CA GLY A 13 0.74 5.17 6.33
C GLY A 13 0.58 4.76 7.79
N HIS A 14 -0.64 4.41 8.20
CA HIS A 14 -0.90 3.89 9.54
C HIS A 14 -0.14 2.58 9.79
N TYR A 15 -0.25 1.60 8.90
CA TYR A 15 0.45 0.31 9.06
C TYR A 15 1.97 0.46 9.07
N LYS A 16 2.53 1.35 8.24
CA LYS A 16 3.97 1.66 8.24
C LYS A 16 4.43 2.23 9.59
N LYS A 17 3.65 3.10 10.22
CA LYS A 17 3.95 3.62 11.57
C LYS A 17 3.87 2.51 12.62
N VAL A 18 2.85 1.67 12.55
CA VAL A 18 2.68 0.54 13.49
C VAL A 18 3.86 -0.41 13.41
N ILE A 19 4.26 -0.88 12.22
CA ILE A 19 5.39 -1.82 12.09
C ILE A 19 6.72 -1.18 12.54
N SER A 20 6.89 0.13 12.39
CA SER A 20 8.13 0.83 12.80
C SER A 20 8.33 0.82 14.32
N ALA A 21 7.26 0.60 15.09
CA ALA A 21 7.29 0.50 16.54
C ALA A 21 7.29 -0.96 17.04
N MET A 22 7.29 -1.95 16.13
CA MET A 22 7.24 -3.37 16.48
C MET A 22 8.58 -4.06 16.31
N THR A 23 8.80 -5.11 17.09
CA THR A 23 9.96 -6.01 17.01
C THR A 23 9.58 -7.44 16.63
N ASP A 24 8.29 -7.79 16.64
CA ASP A 24 7.83 -9.11 16.22
C ASP A 24 7.92 -9.26 14.70
N GLN A 25 8.92 -10.03 14.26
CA GLN A 25 9.26 -10.19 12.85
C GLN A 25 8.11 -10.79 12.04
N LEU A 26 7.40 -11.79 12.60
CA LEU A 26 6.29 -12.45 11.91
C LEU A 26 5.15 -11.47 11.63
N THR A 27 4.82 -10.61 12.59
CA THR A 27 3.78 -9.60 12.43
C THR A 27 4.22 -8.51 11.45
N ILE A 28 5.49 -8.08 11.50
CA ILE A 28 6.05 -7.12 10.53
C ILE A 28 5.93 -7.66 9.11
N GLU A 29 6.30 -8.93 8.87
CA GLU A 29 6.21 -9.55 7.53
C GLU A 29 4.76 -9.63 7.04
N ARG A 30 3.83 -10.07 7.90
CA ARG A 30 2.40 -10.15 7.56
C ARG A 30 1.79 -8.79 7.24
N ILE A 31 2.10 -7.77 8.05
CA ILE A 31 1.61 -6.40 7.79
C ILE A 31 2.25 -5.82 6.53
N SER A 32 3.53 -6.12 6.28
CA SER A 32 4.22 -5.67 5.05
C SER A 32 3.56 -6.28 3.80
N ALA A 33 3.16 -7.55 3.85
CA ALA A 33 2.39 -8.17 2.77
C ALA A 33 1.03 -7.48 2.53
N LEU A 34 0.31 -7.13 3.61
CA LEU A 34 -0.94 -6.37 3.51
C LEU A 34 -0.74 -4.98 2.89
N VAL A 35 0.35 -4.28 3.25
CA VAL A 35 0.71 -2.99 2.66
C VAL A 35 1.02 -3.13 1.17
N LEU A 36 1.69 -4.21 0.75
CA LEU A 36 1.95 -4.49 -0.66
C LEU A 36 0.65 -4.73 -1.44
N GLU A 37 -0.25 -5.53 -0.89
CA GLU A 37 -1.56 -5.78 -1.50
C GLU A 37 -2.38 -4.49 -1.66
N MET A 38 -2.39 -3.62 -0.65
CA MET A 38 -3.06 -2.32 -0.72
C MET A 38 -2.45 -1.40 -1.79
N GLN A 39 -1.13 -1.44 -2.00
CA GLN A 39 -0.47 -0.70 -3.08
C GLN A 39 -0.85 -1.27 -4.46
N THR A 40 -0.94 -2.58 -4.60
CA THR A 40 -1.43 -3.23 -5.82
C THR A 40 -2.88 -2.85 -6.11
N GLN A 41 -3.76 -2.89 -5.10
CA GLN A 41 -5.14 -2.43 -5.24
C GLN A 41 -5.21 -0.97 -5.68
N LYS A 42 -4.36 -0.10 -5.12
CA LYS A 42 -4.26 1.31 -5.52
C LYS A 42 -3.84 1.47 -6.98
N ALA A 43 -2.89 0.67 -7.46
CA ALA A 43 -2.47 0.67 -8.86
C ALA A 43 -3.58 0.17 -9.80
N SER A 44 -4.31 -0.87 -9.40
CA SER A 44 -5.44 -1.43 -10.17
C SER A 44 -6.68 -0.52 -10.21
N LEU A 45 -6.83 0.42 -9.26
CA LEU A 45 -7.95 1.36 -9.23
C LEU A 45 -7.87 2.45 -10.29
N HIS A 46 -6.68 2.71 -10.84
CA HIS A 46 -6.47 3.70 -11.90
C HIS A 46 -5.63 3.09 -13.04
N PRO A 47 -6.23 2.22 -13.87
CA PRO A 47 -5.55 1.70 -15.07
C PRO A 47 -5.24 2.81 -16.11
N GLU A 48 -5.78 4.01 -15.93
CA GLU A 48 -5.79 5.10 -16.91
C GLU A 48 -4.69 6.15 -16.70
N ARG A 49 -3.74 5.93 -15.77
CA ARG A 49 -2.50 6.72 -15.73
C ARG A 49 -1.37 5.88 -16.33
N PRO A 50 -0.83 6.25 -17.50
CA PRO A 50 0.29 5.54 -18.11
C PRO A 50 1.53 5.81 -17.24
N GLY A 51 1.82 4.89 -16.33
CA GLY A 51 3.01 4.90 -15.49
C GLY A 51 3.96 3.77 -15.86
N GLY A 52 4.37 3.70 -17.13
CA GLY A 52 5.40 2.79 -17.64
C GLY A 52 5.16 2.47 -19.12
N PRO A 53 6.18 2.54 -20.00
CA PRO A 53 5.98 2.60 -21.44
C PRO A 53 5.38 1.30 -21.96
N ALA A 54 4.44 1.43 -22.89
CA ALA A 54 4.21 0.39 -23.88
C ALA A 54 5.52 0.25 -24.69
N ARG A 55 6.32 -0.76 -24.37
CA ARG A 55 7.30 -1.34 -25.29
C ARG A 55 7.60 -2.78 -24.94
#